data_AF-A0A285TBK0-F1
#
_entry.id   AF-A0A285TBK0-F1
#
_cell.length_a   1.000
_cell.length_b   1.000
_cell.length_c   1.000
_cell.angle_alpha   90.00
_cell.angle_beta   90.00
_cell.angle_gamma   90.00
#
_symmetry.space_group_name_H-M   'P 1'
#
loop_
_entity.id
_entity.type
_entity.pdbx_description
1 polymer ?
#
loop_
_entity_poly.entity_id
_entity_poly.type
_entity_poly.pdbx_seq_one_letter_code
_entity_poly.pdbx_strand_id
1 'polypeptide(L)'
;MKRLLLSLCLLAACRDDAAVPQPVSLSADAVGYFCQMNILDHGGPKAQVHLDVAPGKPLFFSQVRDALVYLNMSQKEGQVQATYVTDMAAGDWDAPATLPWIAADQAIYVVGSSRLGGMEEAETVPFATPEAAAAFIARYGGQALRLAEIPAAMLAPEAPVAEAGDEAGYAARLKAHAGHDMGATMGANMGAEMGGNMDHDMGASMGHAGHAMGDM
;
A
#
# COMPACT_ATOMS: atom_id res chain seq x y z
N MET A 1 -24.61 -45.11 45.11
CA MET A 1 -24.81 -44.99 43.64
C MET A 1 -25.28 -43.60 43.19
N LYS A 2 -26.11 -42.86 43.95
CA LYS A 2 -26.54 -41.48 43.60
C LYS A 2 -25.45 -40.40 43.61
N ARG A 3 -24.35 -40.59 44.37
CA ARG A 3 -23.23 -39.63 44.41
C ARG A 3 -22.28 -39.71 43.20
N LEU A 4 -22.30 -40.81 42.46
CA LEU A 4 -21.44 -41.01 41.29
C LEU A 4 -22.01 -40.35 40.02
N LEU A 5 -23.32 -40.10 39.98
CA LEU A 5 -23.97 -39.44 38.84
C LEU A 5 -23.79 -37.91 38.83
N LEU A 6 -23.55 -37.25 39.97
CA LEU A 6 -23.31 -35.80 39.97
C LEU A 6 -21.93 -35.41 39.44
N SER A 7 -20.94 -36.29 39.57
CA SER A 7 -19.57 -36.01 39.13
C SER A 7 -19.37 -36.10 37.61
N LEU A 8 -20.26 -36.81 36.88
CA LEU A 8 -20.14 -36.93 35.42
C LEU A 8 -20.75 -35.74 34.65
N CYS A 9 -21.66 -34.97 35.25
CA CYS A 9 -22.27 -33.81 34.59
C CYS A 9 -21.38 -32.56 34.60
N LEU A 10 -20.34 -32.50 35.44
CA LEU A 10 -19.44 -31.35 35.53
C LEU A 10 -18.34 -31.35 34.47
N LEU A 11 -18.11 -32.46 33.75
CA LEU A 11 -17.09 -32.53 32.69
C LEU A 11 -17.59 -32.13 31.29
N ALA A 12 -18.89 -31.92 31.09
CA ALA A 12 -19.44 -31.54 29.80
C ALA A 12 -19.53 -30.02 29.57
N ALA A 13 -19.07 -29.19 30.52
CA ALA A 13 -19.24 -27.73 30.48
C ALA A 13 -17.94 -26.94 30.19
N CYS A 14 -16.76 -27.58 30.14
CA CYS A 14 -15.55 -26.94 29.65
C CYS A 14 -15.49 -27.07 28.13
N ARG A 15 -16.30 -26.26 27.46
CA ARG A 15 -16.05 -25.92 26.06
C ARG A 15 -15.05 -24.77 26.11
N ASP A 16 -13.80 -25.04 25.75
CA ASP A 16 -12.77 -24.00 25.61
C ASP A 16 -13.20 -23.09 24.45
N ASP A 17 -13.91 -22.01 24.77
CA ASP A 17 -14.09 -20.91 23.83
C ASP A 17 -12.69 -20.34 23.58
N ALA A 18 -12.18 -20.56 22.37
CA ALA A 18 -10.88 -20.04 21.96
C ALA A 18 -10.88 -18.52 22.18
N ALA A 19 -9.86 -18.02 22.89
CA ALA A 19 -9.75 -16.60 23.18
C ALA A 19 -9.64 -15.79 21.87
N VAL A 20 -10.46 -14.75 21.73
CA VAL A 20 -10.40 -13.84 20.58
C VAL A 20 -9.01 -13.18 20.54
N PRO A 21 -8.27 -13.28 19.42
CA PRO A 21 -6.94 -12.66 19.29
C PRO A 21 -7.00 -11.16 19.55
N GLN A 22 -6.08 -10.64 20.36
CA GLN A 22 -5.96 -9.21 20.64
C GLN A 22 -5.30 -8.48 19.46
N PRO A 23 -5.57 -7.16 19.26
CA PRO A 23 -4.91 -6.40 18.22
C PRO A 23 -3.39 -6.33 18.46
N VAL A 24 -2.62 -6.41 17.37
CA VAL A 24 -1.17 -6.24 17.38
C VAL A 24 -0.83 -4.78 17.09
N SER A 25 0.09 -4.20 17.86
CA SER A 25 0.60 -2.85 17.61
C SER A 25 1.32 -2.76 16.27
N LEU A 26 1.22 -1.61 15.60
CA LEU A 26 2.02 -1.35 14.39
C LEU A 26 3.50 -1.24 14.76
N SER A 27 4.35 -1.93 14.01
CA SER A 27 5.81 -1.83 14.12
C SER A 27 6.39 -1.21 12.86
N ALA A 28 7.67 -0.83 12.91
CA ALA A 28 8.38 -0.30 11.75
C ALA A 28 8.54 -1.32 10.60
N ASP A 29 8.36 -2.62 10.88
CA ASP A 29 8.47 -3.68 9.88
C ASP A 29 7.09 -4.13 9.32
N ALA A 30 6.00 -3.53 9.80
CA ALA A 30 4.66 -3.89 9.34
C ALA A 30 4.43 -3.39 7.91
N VAL A 31 3.98 -4.29 7.04
CA VAL A 31 3.69 -4.01 5.63
C VAL A 31 2.20 -4.19 5.34
N GLY A 32 1.64 -3.34 4.49
CA GLY A 32 0.25 -3.45 4.05
C GLY A 32 0.05 -4.65 3.13
N TYR A 33 -0.99 -5.44 3.37
CA TYR A 33 -1.28 -6.71 2.69
C TYR A 33 -1.51 -6.58 1.18
N PHE A 34 -2.10 -5.46 0.73
CA PHE A 34 -2.29 -5.20 -0.70
C PHE A 34 -1.17 -4.37 -1.31
N CYS A 35 -0.74 -3.28 -0.64
CA CYS A 35 0.25 -2.38 -1.21
C CYS A 35 1.69 -2.90 -1.11
N GLN A 36 1.96 -3.85 -0.20
CA GLN A 36 3.29 -4.39 0.09
C GLN A 36 4.34 -3.34 0.47
N MET A 37 3.89 -2.14 0.86
CA MET A 37 4.70 -1.03 1.37
C MET A 37 4.57 -0.93 2.89
N ASN A 38 5.48 -0.19 3.53
CA ASN A 38 5.43 0.04 4.96
C ASN A 38 4.11 0.71 5.35
N ILE A 39 3.43 0.16 6.34
CA ILE A 39 2.12 0.68 6.77
C ILE A 39 2.20 2.07 7.40
N LEU A 40 3.35 2.40 8.01
CA LEU A 40 3.57 3.68 8.67
C LEU A 40 3.87 4.83 7.69
N ASP A 41 4.18 4.51 6.43
CA ASP A 41 4.36 5.51 5.37
C ASP A 41 3.01 6.07 4.87
N HIS A 42 1.90 5.50 5.33
CA HIS A 42 0.55 5.93 4.98
C HIS A 42 -0.16 6.55 6.19
N GLY A 43 -0.61 7.80 6.07
CA GLY A 43 -1.50 8.42 7.06
C GLY A 43 -2.90 7.79 7.10
N GLY A 44 -3.78 8.30 7.94
CA GLY A 44 -5.18 7.87 8.04
C GLY A 44 -5.38 6.53 8.74
N PRO A 45 -6.63 6.03 8.73
CA PRO A 45 -7.00 4.87 9.52
C PRO A 45 -6.32 3.59 9.01
N LYS A 46 -6.10 2.65 9.93
CA LYS A 46 -5.51 1.34 9.65
C LYS A 46 -6.45 0.24 10.09
N ALA A 47 -6.29 -0.92 9.45
CA ALA A 47 -7.00 -2.13 9.83
C ALA A 47 -6.05 -3.30 9.98
N GLN A 48 -6.48 -4.28 10.77
CA GLN A 48 -5.81 -5.57 10.89
C GLN A 48 -6.82 -6.71 10.94
N VAL A 49 -6.53 -7.79 10.22
CA VAL A 49 -7.38 -8.98 10.14
C VAL A 49 -6.60 -10.19 10.64
N HIS A 50 -7.11 -10.84 11.68
CA HIS A 50 -6.51 -12.04 12.27
C HIS A 50 -7.12 -13.29 11.64
N LEU A 51 -6.27 -14.22 11.22
CA LEU A 51 -6.66 -15.47 10.57
C LEU A 51 -6.23 -16.67 11.43
N ASP A 52 -7.04 -17.74 11.41
CA ASP A 52 -6.74 -18.99 12.10
C ASP A 52 -5.44 -19.67 11.60
N VAL A 53 -5.15 -19.55 10.31
CA VAL A 53 -3.95 -20.10 9.67
C VAL A 53 -2.66 -19.36 10.05
N ALA A 54 -2.76 -18.16 10.64
CA ALA A 54 -1.61 -17.34 11.04
C ALA A 54 -1.78 -16.69 12.43
N PRO A 55 -1.84 -17.48 13.53
CA PRO A 55 -2.07 -16.94 14.86
C PRO A 55 -1.01 -15.91 15.28
N GLY A 56 -1.47 -14.76 15.78
CA GLY A 56 -0.60 -13.66 16.24
C GLY A 56 0.09 -12.88 15.13
N LYS A 57 -0.21 -13.18 13.86
CA LYS A 57 0.34 -12.51 12.68
C LYS A 57 -0.80 -12.00 11.80
N PRO A 58 -1.43 -10.86 12.17
CA PRO A 58 -2.54 -10.35 11.38
C PRO A 58 -2.07 -9.85 10.02
N LEU A 59 -2.98 -9.85 9.06
CA LEU A 59 -2.85 -9.06 7.85
C LEU A 59 -3.09 -7.60 8.21
N PHE A 60 -2.15 -6.72 7.86
CA PHE A 60 -2.30 -5.28 8.07
C PHE A 60 -2.78 -4.60 6.79
N PHE A 61 -3.61 -3.57 6.92
CA PHE A 61 -4.12 -2.80 5.78
C PHE A 61 -3.88 -1.30 5.99
N SER A 62 -3.31 -0.66 4.97
CA SER A 62 -2.98 0.77 4.96
C SER A 62 -4.21 1.68 4.86
N GLN A 63 -5.34 1.12 4.40
CA GLN A 63 -6.66 1.73 4.40
C GLN A 63 -7.67 0.78 5.08
N VAL A 64 -8.68 1.33 5.74
CA VAL A 64 -9.77 0.52 6.31
C VAL A 64 -10.67 -0.02 5.21
N ARG A 65 -10.94 0.77 4.18
CA ARG A 65 -11.72 0.34 3.00
C ARG A 65 -11.19 -0.97 2.41
N ASP A 66 -9.88 -1.10 2.27
CA ASP A 66 -9.23 -2.30 1.72
C ASP A 66 -9.46 -3.55 2.57
N ALA A 67 -9.42 -3.42 3.90
CA ALA A 67 -9.75 -4.52 4.79
C ALA A 67 -11.22 -4.93 4.65
N LEU A 68 -12.14 -3.98 4.46
CA LEU A 68 -13.56 -4.30 4.25
C LEU A 68 -13.79 -5.00 2.89
N VAL A 69 -13.06 -4.59 1.85
CA VAL A 69 -13.04 -5.30 0.56
C VAL A 69 -12.53 -6.74 0.76
N TYR A 70 -11.41 -6.91 1.46
CA TYR A 70 -10.87 -8.23 1.79
C TYR A 70 -11.92 -9.09 2.49
N LEU A 71 -12.58 -8.57 3.54
CA LEU A 71 -13.61 -9.29 4.28
C LEU A 71 -14.78 -9.77 3.40
N ASN A 72 -15.09 -9.07 2.31
CA ASN A 72 -16.15 -9.44 1.38
C ASN A 72 -15.70 -10.42 0.26
N MET A 73 -14.40 -10.75 0.14
CA MET A 73 -13.91 -11.69 -0.86
C MET A 73 -14.38 -13.13 -0.57
N SER A 74 -14.81 -13.88 -1.58
CA SER A 74 -15.24 -15.28 -1.39
C SER A 74 -14.08 -16.24 -1.10
N GLN A 75 -12.89 -15.92 -1.59
CA GLN A 75 -11.68 -16.71 -1.38
C GLN A 75 -10.74 -15.98 -0.44
N LYS A 76 -10.48 -16.59 0.71
CA LYS A 76 -9.50 -16.15 1.70
C LYS A 76 -8.70 -17.36 2.15
N GLU A 77 -7.45 -17.13 2.52
CA GLU A 77 -6.64 -18.14 3.20
C GLU A 77 -7.08 -18.23 4.66
N GLY A 78 -7.94 -19.19 4.98
CA GLY A 78 -8.41 -19.42 6.36
C GLY A 78 -9.63 -18.62 6.79
N GLN A 79 -9.96 -18.74 8.07
CA GLN A 79 -11.11 -18.10 8.72
C GLN A 79 -10.70 -16.87 9.51
N VAL A 80 -11.45 -15.78 9.34
CA VAL A 80 -11.28 -14.56 10.13
C VAL A 80 -11.66 -14.83 11.59
N GLN A 81 -10.70 -14.62 12.50
CA GLN A 81 -10.89 -14.77 13.95
C GLN A 81 -11.22 -13.45 14.63
N ALA A 82 -10.67 -12.34 14.14
CA ALA A 82 -10.94 -11.00 14.63
C ALA A 82 -10.58 -9.95 13.55
N THR A 83 -11.24 -8.80 13.57
CA THR A 83 -10.85 -7.64 12.77
C THR A 83 -10.86 -6.40 13.65
N TYR A 84 -9.81 -5.59 13.54
CA TYR A 84 -9.68 -4.34 14.28
C TYR A 84 -9.38 -3.19 13.33
N VAL A 85 -9.88 -2.01 13.70
CA VAL A 85 -9.67 -0.73 13.00
C VAL A 85 -9.23 0.34 13.99
N THR A 86 -8.46 1.32 13.57
CA THR A 86 -7.99 2.41 14.46
C THR A 86 -9.09 3.44 14.73
N ASP A 87 -9.26 3.93 15.96
CA ASP A 87 -10.18 5.05 16.26
C ASP A 87 -9.63 6.38 15.75
N MET A 88 -10.31 7.02 14.81
CA MET A 88 -9.87 8.31 14.25
C MET A 88 -10.27 9.51 15.11
N ALA A 89 -10.99 9.32 16.22
CA ALA A 89 -11.28 10.38 17.17
C ALA A 89 -10.07 10.74 18.06
N ALA A 90 -9.18 9.78 18.29
CA ALA A 90 -8.24 9.80 19.41
C ALA A 90 -6.81 10.23 19.04
N GLY A 91 -6.51 10.56 17.79
CA GLY A 91 -5.15 10.92 17.42
C GLY A 91 -4.97 11.57 16.06
N ASP A 92 -3.71 11.61 15.65
CA ASP A 92 -3.26 12.28 14.44
C ASP A 92 -3.37 11.37 13.22
N TRP A 93 -3.84 11.96 12.13
CA TRP A 93 -3.94 11.29 10.84
C TRP A 93 -2.56 10.83 10.36
N ASP A 94 -1.52 11.59 10.64
CA ASP A 94 -0.16 11.29 10.15
C ASP A 94 0.66 10.44 11.14
N ALA A 95 0.06 10.04 12.28
CA ALA A 95 0.71 9.20 13.29
C ALA A 95 -0.11 7.94 13.64
N PRO A 96 -0.38 7.05 12.66
CA PRO A 96 -1.29 5.91 12.82
C PRO A 96 -0.85 4.91 13.90
N ALA A 97 0.45 4.82 14.21
CA ALA A 97 0.98 3.95 15.25
C ALA A 97 0.47 4.28 16.67
N THR A 98 -0.03 5.50 16.87
CA THR A 98 -0.51 5.97 18.18
C THR A 98 -2.01 5.79 18.38
N LEU A 99 -2.74 5.43 17.31
CA LEU A 99 -4.19 5.34 17.34
C LEU A 99 -4.63 4.07 18.07
N PRO A 100 -5.66 4.16 18.94
CA PRO A 100 -6.17 2.99 19.64
C PRO A 100 -6.98 2.10 18.69
N TRP A 101 -7.03 0.80 18.98
CA TRP A 101 -7.76 -0.17 18.19
C TRP A 101 -9.19 -0.37 18.70
N ILE A 102 -10.14 -0.51 17.77
CA ILE A 102 -11.55 -0.84 18.00
C ILE A 102 -11.85 -2.14 17.27
N ALA A 103 -12.66 -3.02 17.87
CA ALA A 103 -13.24 -4.13 17.13
C ALA A 103 -14.10 -3.60 15.95
N ALA A 104 -13.88 -4.14 14.75
CA ALA A 104 -14.46 -3.58 13.54
C ALA A 104 -16.00 -3.60 13.53
N ASP A 105 -16.62 -4.59 14.17
CA ASP A 105 -18.07 -4.70 14.30
C ASP A 105 -18.68 -3.68 15.28
N GLN A 106 -17.88 -3.13 16.19
CA GLN A 106 -18.32 -2.13 17.17
C GLN A 106 -18.15 -0.68 16.68
N ALA A 107 -17.31 -0.47 15.67
CA ALA A 107 -17.04 0.86 15.11
C ALA A 107 -18.24 1.47 14.35
N ILE A 108 -18.19 2.78 14.21
CA ILE A 108 -19.06 3.57 13.33
C ILE A 108 -18.18 4.13 12.22
N TYR A 109 -18.58 3.92 10.98
CA TYR A 109 -17.81 4.23 9.80
C TYR A 109 -18.41 5.43 9.09
N VAL A 110 -17.61 6.47 8.86
CA VAL A 110 -17.99 7.55 7.95
C VAL A 110 -17.52 7.20 6.54
N VAL A 111 -18.46 7.07 5.62
CA VAL A 111 -18.22 6.72 4.21
C VAL A 111 -18.62 7.90 3.32
N GLY A 112 -17.88 8.13 2.23
CA GLY A 112 -18.17 9.19 1.26
C GLY A 112 -17.84 10.60 1.76
N SER A 113 -16.88 10.72 2.69
CA SER A 113 -16.36 12.03 3.10
C SER A 113 -15.38 12.59 2.08
N SER A 114 -15.15 13.90 2.11
CA SER A 114 -14.15 14.57 1.28
C SER A 114 -12.70 14.38 1.77
N ARG A 115 -12.49 13.71 2.91
CA ARG A 115 -11.15 13.47 3.46
C ARG A 115 -10.62 12.14 2.94
N LEU A 116 -9.51 12.21 2.21
CA LEU A 116 -8.84 11.06 1.62
C LEU A 116 -8.00 10.31 2.67
N GLY A 117 -7.87 9.00 2.48
CA GLY A 117 -7.01 8.11 3.29
C GLY A 117 -5.52 8.28 2.99
N GLY A 118 -4.69 7.42 3.59
CA GLY A 118 -3.23 7.47 3.47
C GLY A 118 -2.65 7.11 2.10
N MET A 119 -3.49 6.69 1.16
CA MET A 119 -3.09 6.49 -0.24
C MET A 119 -3.80 7.46 -1.19
N GLU A 120 -4.25 8.61 -0.67
CA GLU A 120 -4.87 9.68 -1.46
C GLU A 120 -6.16 9.25 -2.21
N GLU A 121 -6.88 8.28 -1.64
CA GLU A 121 -8.14 7.76 -2.17
C GLU A 121 -9.28 7.88 -1.15
N ALA A 122 -10.52 7.70 -1.62
CA ALA A 122 -11.70 7.70 -0.75
C ALA A 122 -11.58 6.63 0.36
N GLU A 123 -11.81 7.02 1.61
CA GLU A 123 -11.59 6.18 2.78
C GLU A 123 -12.89 5.90 3.55
N THR A 124 -12.93 4.76 4.23
CA THR A 124 -13.95 4.42 5.22
C THR A 124 -13.39 4.75 6.60
N VAL A 125 -13.85 5.84 7.22
CA VAL A 125 -13.21 6.40 8.43
C VAL A 125 -13.89 5.90 9.70
N PRO A 126 -13.25 5.04 10.51
CA PRO A 126 -13.83 4.47 11.73
C PRO A 126 -13.76 5.39 12.96
N PHE A 127 -14.79 5.31 13.80
CA PHE A 127 -14.90 6.01 15.09
C PHE A 127 -15.48 5.10 16.16
N ALA A 128 -15.03 5.26 17.40
CA ALA A 128 -15.56 4.52 18.55
C ALA A 128 -16.96 5.02 18.99
N THR A 129 -17.29 6.28 18.70
CA THR A 129 -18.51 6.93 19.22
C THR A 129 -19.30 7.64 18.11
N PRO A 130 -20.66 7.67 18.20
CA PRO A 130 -21.49 8.43 17.28
C PRO A 130 -21.17 9.92 17.25
N GLU A 131 -20.81 10.48 18.41
CA GLU A 131 -20.49 11.90 18.56
C GLU A 131 -19.23 12.27 17.77
N ALA A 132 -18.21 11.42 17.82
CA ALA A 132 -16.98 11.62 17.04
C ALA A 132 -17.24 11.50 15.53
N ALA A 133 -18.01 10.51 15.10
CA ALA A 133 -18.42 10.36 13.70
C ALA A 133 -19.21 11.58 13.20
N ALA A 134 -20.16 12.07 14.00
CA ALA A 134 -20.95 13.26 13.68
C ALA A 134 -20.06 14.52 13.57
N ALA A 135 -19.09 14.68 14.48
CA ALA A 135 -18.13 15.78 14.42
C ALA A 135 -17.26 15.74 13.17
N PHE A 136 -16.87 14.54 12.72
CA PHE A 136 -16.14 14.35 11.47
C PHE A 136 -17.02 14.68 10.25
N ILE A 137 -18.26 14.19 10.22
CA ILE A 137 -19.23 14.47 9.15
C ILE A 137 -19.49 15.98 9.02
N ALA A 138 -19.61 16.70 10.14
CA ALA A 138 -19.80 18.14 10.13
C ALA A 138 -18.66 18.91 9.44
N ARG A 139 -17.46 18.32 9.37
CA ARG A 139 -16.26 18.93 8.76
C ARG A 139 -16.02 18.47 7.33
N TYR A 140 -16.23 17.17 7.06
CA TYR A 140 -15.81 16.52 5.82
C TYR A 140 -16.96 15.90 5.04
N GLY A 141 -18.20 16.02 5.51
CA GLY A 141 -19.36 15.34 4.93
C GLY A 141 -19.31 13.82 5.09
N GLY A 142 -20.06 13.13 4.23
CA GLY A 142 -20.24 11.68 4.28
C GLY A 142 -21.41 11.24 5.15
N GLN A 143 -21.52 9.92 5.36
CA GLN A 143 -22.59 9.28 6.12
C GLN A 143 -22.03 8.28 7.13
N ALA A 144 -22.60 8.25 8.33
CA ALA A 144 -22.25 7.27 9.36
C ALA A 144 -23.02 5.97 9.14
N LEU A 145 -22.32 4.85 9.11
CA LEU A 145 -22.85 3.49 8.93
C LEU A 145 -22.19 2.53 9.93
N ARG A 146 -22.91 1.50 10.36
CA ARG A 146 -22.32 0.32 10.99
C ARG A 146 -21.70 -0.58 9.94
N LEU A 147 -20.76 -1.44 10.34
CA LEU A 147 -20.10 -2.37 9.42
C LEU A 147 -21.08 -3.17 8.55
N ALA A 148 -22.14 -3.71 9.17
CA ALA A 148 -23.16 -4.51 8.49
C ALA A 148 -24.03 -3.72 7.50
N GLU A 149 -24.01 -2.39 7.58
CA GLU A 149 -24.80 -1.50 6.74
C GLU A 149 -24.01 -1.00 5.52
N ILE A 150 -22.70 -1.24 5.46
CA ILE A 150 -21.83 -0.80 4.35
C ILE A 150 -22.02 -1.76 3.16
N PRO A 151 -22.68 -1.33 2.07
CA PRO A 151 -22.83 -2.16 0.89
C PRO A 151 -21.49 -2.31 0.18
N ALA A 152 -21.22 -3.50 -0.37
CA ALA A 152 -19.99 -3.75 -1.14
C ALA A 152 -19.77 -2.73 -2.29
N ALA A 153 -20.84 -2.22 -2.89
CA ALA A 153 -20.77 -1.19 -3.92
C ALA A 153 -20.19 0.14 -3.43
N MET A 154 -20.26 0.46 -2.14
CA MET A 154 -19.65 1.67 -1.56
C MET A 154 -18.15 1.49 -1.26
N LEU A 155 -17.66 0.26 -1.33
CA LEU A 155 -16.23 -0.07 -1.16
C LEU A 155 -15.51 -0.24 -2.49
N ALA A 156 -16.26 -0.25 -3.60
CA ALA A 156 -15.68 -0.36 -4.93
C ALA A 156 -14.84 0.89 -5.23
N PRO A 157 -13.66 0.73 -5.87
CA PRO A 157 -12.93 1.89 -6.38
C PRO A 157 -13.85 2.66 -7.34
N GLU A 158 -13.74 3.99 -7.33
CA GLU A 158 -14.40 4.80 -8.36
C GLU A 158 -13.95 4.25 -9.72
N ALA A 159 -14.92 3.87 -10.55
CA ALA A 159 -14.61 3.39 -11.89
C ALA A 159 -13.72 4.45 -12.54
N PRO A 160 -12.58 4.07 -13.13
CA PRO A 160 -11.76 5.05 -13.83
C PRO A 160 -12.68 5.78 -14.79
N VAL A 161 -12.70 7.11 -14.70
CA VAL A 161 -13.26 7.93 -15.77
C VAL A 161 -12.60 7.40 -17.03
N ALA A 162 -13.39 6.74 -17.87
CA ALA A 162 -12.93 6.33 -19.18
C ALA A 162 -12.62 7.63 -19.90
N GLU A 163 -11.36 8.07 -19.84
CA GLU A 163 -10.78 8.91 -20.87
C GLU A 163 -11.17 8.21 -22.17
N ALA A 164 -12.09 8.82 -22.92
CA ALA A 164 -12.59 8.26 -24.15
C ALA A 164 -11.37 7.94 -25.01
N GLY A 165 -11.01 6.66 -25.08
CA GLY A 165 -9.74 6.24 -25.63
C GLY A 165 -9.66 6.67 -27.08
N ASP A 166 -8.84 7.68 -27.36
CA ASP A 166 -8.45 7.98 -28.72
C ASP A 166 -7.41 6.92 -29.11
N GLU A 167 -7.83 5.87 -29.81
CA GLU A 167 -6.91 4.91 -30.44
C GLU A 167 -5.76 5.64 -31.20
N ALA A 168 -6.07 6.81 -31.75
CA ALA A 168 -5.10 7.72 -32.35
C ALA A 168 -4.08 8.31 -31.36
N GLY A 169 -4.48 8.69 -30.14
CA GLY A 169 -3.60 9.24 -29.11
C GLY A 169 -2.80 8.16 -28.39
N TYR A 170 -3.34 6.95 -28.25
CA TYR A 170 -2.57 5.79 -27.78
C TYR A 170 -1.42 5.47 -28.73
N ALA A 171 -1.71 5.34 -30.03
CA ALA A 171 -0.70 5.10 -31.06
C ALA A 171 0.32 6.24 -31.14
N ALA A 172 -0.11 7.50 -30.98
CA ALA A 172 0.77 8.66 -30.98
C ALA A 172 1.74 8.66 -29.78
N ARG A 173 1.27 8.32 -28.58
CA ARG A 173 2.10 8.19 -27.37
C ARG A 173 3.10 7.04 -27.47
N LEU A 174 2.66 5.90 -28.01
CA LEU A 174 3.53 4.75 -28.29
C LEU A 174 4.63 5.12 -29.29
N LYS A 175 4.29 5.87 -30.33
CA LYS A 175 5.25 6.35 -31.33
C LYS A 175 6.19 7.42 -30.76
N ALA A 176 5.72 8.27 -29.85
CA ALA A 176 6.55 9.25 -29.15
C ALA A 176 7.54 8.59 -28.18
N HIS A 177 7.12 7.52 -27.50
CA HIS A 177 8.02 6.71 -26.66
C HIS A 177 8.99 5.87 -27.47
N ALA A 178 8.55 5.29 -28.59
CA ALA A 178 9.40 4.53 -29.50
C ALA A 178 10.31 5.42 -30.38
N GLY A 179 10.03 6.71 -30.47
CA GLY A 179 10.80 7.69 -31.24
C GLY A 179 12.08 8.18 -30.56
N HIS A 180 12.32 7.83 -29.30
CA HIS A 180 13.66 7.97 -28.69
C HIS A 180 14.52 6.81 -29.17
N ASP A 181 15.18 7.05 -30.30
CA ASP A 181 16.23 6.20 -30.84
C ASP A 181 17.41 6.11 -29.85
N MET A 182 17.33 5.13 -28.94
CA MET A 182 18.44 4.70 -28.07
C MET A 182 19.49 3.87 -28.86
N GLY A 183 19.34 3.72 -30.19
CA GLY A 183 20.21 2.95 -31.06
C GLY A 183 21.20 3.80 -31.87
N ALA A 184 20.80 4.96 -32.40
CA ALA A 184 21.69 5.80 -33.22
C ALA A 184 22.70 6.61 -32.39
N THR A 185 22.39 6.96 -31.14
CA THR A 185 23.30 7.76 -30.30
C THR A 185 24.39 6.93 -29.62
N MET A 186 24.17 5.61 -29.42
CA MET A 186 25.20 4.69 -28.90
C MET A 186 26.16 4.20 -30.00
N GLY A 187 25.70 4.07 -31.24
CA GLY A 187 26.53 3.62 -32.37
C GLY A 187 27.47 4.68 -32.94
N ALA A 188 27.07 5.96 -32.91
CA ALA A 188 27.88 7.06 -33.44
C ALA A 188 29.07 7.43 -32.53
N ASN A 189 28.91 7.29 -31.21
CA ASN A 189 29.96 7.69 -30.26
C ASN A 189 31.01 6.60 -29.97
N MET A 190 30.74 5.32 -30.23
CA MET A 190 31.77 4.27 -30.10
C MET A 190 32.59 4.05 -31.38
N GLY A 191 32.17 4.59 -32.53
CA GLY A 191 32.90 4.51 -33.79
C GLY A 191 33.91 5.63 -34.03
N ALA A 192 33.78 6.77 -33.35
CA ALA A 192 34.64 7.95 -33.55
C ALA A 192 35.89 7.98 -32.66
N GLU A 193 35.94 7.23 -31.55
CA GLU A 193 37.08 7.24 -30.62
C GLU A 193 38.02 6.02 -30.76
N MET A 194 37.68 5.01 -31.58
CA MET A 194 38.49 3.79 -31.78
C MET A 194 39.03 3.63 -33.21
N GLY A 195 39.00 4.69 -34.03
CA GLY A 195 39.47 4.68 -35.43
C GLY A 195 40.54 5.72 -35.78
N GLY A 196 41.00 6.53 -34.83
CA GLY A 196 41.86 7.71 -35.10
C GLY A 196 43.37 7.54 -34.86
N ASN A 197 43.84 6.40 -34.37
CA ASN A 197 45.23 6.29 -33.86
C ASN A 197 46.11 5.20 -34.52
N MET A 198 45.86 4.87 -35.80
CA MET A 198 46.72 3.93 -36.54
C MET A 198 47.20 4.42 -37.92
N ASP A 199 47.24 5.72 -38.20
CA ASP A 199 47.68 6.20 -39.53
C ASP A 199 48.52 7.49 -39.51
N HIS A 200 49.42 7.68 -38.52
CA HIS A 200 50.41 8.77 -38.58
C HIS A 200 51.78 8.33 -38.05
N ASP A 201 52.35 7.27 -38.60
CA ASP A 201 53.81 7.12 -38.59
C ASP A 201 54.31 6.19 -39.69
N MET A 202 54.30 6.65 -40.95
CA MET A 202 55.26 6.20 -41.98
C MET A 202 55.40 7.23 -43.11
N GLY A 203 56.49 8.00 -43.07
CA GLY A 203 57.29 8.26 -44.27
C GLY A 203 57.11 9.60 -44.97
N ALA A 204 57.79 10.64 -44.49
CA ALA A 204 58.39 11.64 -45.36
C ALA A 204 59.85 11.87 -44.96
N SER A 205 60.71 11.43 -45.85
CA SER A 205 62.17 11.43 -45.78
C SER A 205 62.74 12.77 -46.27
N MET A 206 63.95 13.06 -45.79
CA MET A 206 64.99 13.93 -46.36
C MET A 206 65.01 15.43 -46.00
N GLY A 207 66.10 15.80 -45.29
CA GLY A 207 67.09 16.69 -45.91
C GLY A 207 67.43 17.98 -45.17
N HIS A 208 68.74 18.14 -44.92
CA HIS A 208 69.49 19.38 -44.64
C HIS A 208 69.32 20.04 -43.27
N ALA A 209 70.30 19.92 -42.36
CA ALA A 209 71.64 20.53 -42.34
C ALA A 209 71.64 22.02 -41.97
N GLY A 210 72.27 22.32 -40.82
CA GLY A 210 73.13 23.50 -40.66
C GLY A 210 72.77 24.51 -39.57
N HIS A 211 73.74 24.72 -38.65
CA HIS A 211 74.03 25.94 -37.88
C HIS A 211 73.03 26.35 -36.78
N ALA A 212 73.41 26.81 -35.58
CA ALA A 212 74.70 27.10 -34.96
C ALA A 212 74.49 27.31 -33.44
N MET A 213 75.56 27.06 -32.66
CA MET A 213 76.12 27.88 -31.58
C MET A 213 75.21 28.62 -30.58
N GLY A 214 75.59 28.51 -29.30
CA GLY A 214 75.75 29.69 -28.44
C GLY A 214 75.14 29.54 -27.04
N ASP A 215 76.04 29.32 -26.06
CA ASP A 215 76.14 29.97 -24.73
C ASP A 215 74.84 30.13 -23.89
N MET A 216 74.76 29.73 -22.61
CA MET A 216 75.69 29.87 -21.48
C MET A 216 75.34 28.87 -20.37
#